data_AF-A0A9Q0SPT6-F1
#
_entry.id   AF-A0A9Q0SPT6-F1
#
_cell.length_a   1.000
_cell.length_b   1.000
_cell.length_c   1.000
_cell.angle_alpha   90.00
_cell.angle_beta   90.00
_cell.angle_gamma   90.00
#
_symmetry.space_group_name_H-M   'P 1'
#
loop_
_entity.id
_entity.type
_entity.pdbx_description
1 polymer ?
#
loop_
_entity_poly.entity_id
_entity_poly.type
_entity_poly.pdbx_seq_one_letter_code
_entity_poly.pdbx_strand_id
1 'polypeptide(L)'
;MKSVEKKNPSAVDAVGMLRDVEEISLEIFQSLLSLASQPKARSSSHGWSVVSKLFQSKRVSCEGEATELEKIDAELLVLKSSKDINPVQVQNVLKGLEALESSIQEAEEELEGVYRKLVKTRVSILNTLSH
;
A
#
# COMPACT_ATOMS: atom_id res chain seq x y z
N MET A 1 39.79 12.51 28.02
CA MET A 1 38.45 12.20 27.45
C MET A 1 38.12 13.32 26.48
N LYS A 2 38.06 13.04 25.16
CA LYS A 2 37.63 14.05 24.18
C LYS A 2 36.11 14.13 24.23
N SER A 3 35.57 15.29 24.62
CA SER A 3 34.15 15.58 24.50
C SER A 3 33.76 15.51 23.02
N VAL A 4 32.89 14.56 22.68
CA VAL A 4 32.24 14.53 21.37
C VAL A 4 31.22 15.66 21.39
N GLU A 5 31.58 16.76 20.75
CA GLU A 5 30.71 17.89 20.49
C GLU A 5 29.59 17.39 19.57
N LYS A 6 28.39 17.17 20.14
CA LYS A 6 27.19 16.85 19.35
C LYS A 6 26.83 18.10 18.55
N LYS A 7 27.25 18.14 17.29
CA LYS A 7 26.84 19.17 16.34
C LYS A 7 25.35 18.99 16.08
N ASN A 8 24.52 19.88 16.62
CA ASN A 8 23.10 19.91 16.29
C ASN A 8 22.97 20.24 14.80
N PRO A 9 22.15 19.49 14.02
CA PRO A 9 21.95 19.77 12.61
C PRO A 9 21.42 21.19 12.44
N SER A 10 22.01 21.96 11.52
CA SER A 10 21.54 23.31 11.23
C SER A 10 20.16 23.28 10.57
N ALA A 11 19.41 24.38 10.62
CA ALA A 11 18.10 24.45 9.97
C ALA A 11 18.18 24.08 8.47
N VAL A 12 19.29 24.44 7.80
CA VAL A 12 19.55 24.08 6.40
C VAL A 12 19.70 22.56 6.23
N ASP A 13 20.40 21.89 7.15
CA ASP A 13 20.56 20.43 7.14
C ASP A 13 19.22 19.72 7.36
N ALA A 14 18.39 20.24 8.26
CA ALA A 14 17.07 19.68 8.54
C ALA A 14 16.08 19.87 7.39
N VAL A 15 16.11 21.00 6.68
CA VAL A 15 15.33 21.18 5.45
C VAL A 15 15.82 20.23 4.35
N GLY A 16 17.12 19.95 4.26
CA GLY A 16 17.66 18.92 3.37
C GLY A 16 17.08 17.53 3.67
N MET A 17 17.21 17.08 4.91
CA MET A 17 16.68 15.79 5.36
C MET A 17 15.16 15.65 5.15
N LEU A 18 14.40 16.75 5.30
CA LEU A 18 12.95 16.75 5.03
C LEU A 18 12.63 16.50 3.56
N ARG A 19 13.40 17.06 2.63
CA ARG A 19 13.23 16.81 1.19
C ARG A 19 13.55 15.35 0.86
N ASP A 20 14.60 14.80 1.45
CA ASP A 20 14.96 13.39 1.26
C ASP A 20 13.84 12.47 1.79
N VAL A 21 13.26 12.77 2.96
CA VAL A 21 12.12 12.02 3.52
C VAL A 21 10.87 12.16 2.65
N GLU A 22 10.61 13.35 2.09
CA GLU A 22 9.50 13.59 1.17
C GLU A 22 9.65 12.76 -0.11
N GLU A 23 10.84 12.76 -0.72
CA GLU A 23 11.16 11.98 -1.93
C GLU A 23 11.00 10.47 -1.68
N ILE A 24 11.59 9.94 -0.60
CA ILE A 24 11.45 8.53 -0.22
C ILE A 24 9.98 8.17 0.06
N SER A 25 9.24 9.05 0.74
CA SER A 25 7.82 8.82 1.02
C SER A 25 7.01 8.77 -0.27
N LEU A 26 7.27 9.68 -1.23
CA LEU A 26 6.64 9.69 -2.54
C LEU A 26 6.95 8.42 -3.33
N GLU A 27 8.20 7.95 -3.34
CA GLU A 27 8.59 6.70 -4.00
C GLU A 27 7.86 5.48 -3.40
N ILE A 28 7.73 5.43 -2.08
CA ILE A 28 6.97 4.38 -1.38
C ILE A 28 5.50 4.43 -1.79
N PHE A 29 4.87 5.61 -1.78
CA PHE A 29 3.47 5.75 -2.19
C PHE A 29 3.26 5.39 -3.66
N GLN A 30 4.14 5.86 -4.55
CA GLN A 30 4.09 5.49 -5.96
C GLN A 30 4.24 3.98 -6.14
N SER A 31 5.13 3.33 -5.39
CA SER A 31 5.30 1.88 -5.42
C SER A 31 4.04 1.16 -4.92
N LEU A 32 3.45 1.60 -3.81
CA LEU A 32 2.21 1.03 -3.27
C LEU A 32 1.03 1.20 -4.24
N LEU A 33 0.88 2.38 -4.82
CA LEU A 33 -0.17 2.68 -5.80
C LEU A 33 0.06 1.91 -7.11
N SER A 34 1.31 1.78 -7.56
CA SER A 34 1.67 0.96 -8.71
C SER A 34 1.32 -0.51 -8.47
N LEU A 35 1.58 -1.04 -7.27
CA LEU A 35 1.20 -2.40 -6.89
C LEU A 35 -0.32 -2.60 -6.87
N ALA A 36 -1.09 -1.60 -6.43
CA ALA A 36 -2.55 -1.63 -6.50
C ALA A 36 -3.08 -1.54 -7.95
N SER A 37 -2.34 -0.86 -8.83
CA SER A 37 -2.73 -0.65 -10.24
C SER A 37 -2.36 -1.80 -11.18
N GLN A 38 -1.39 -2.65 -10.83
CA GLN A 38 -0.86 -3.64 -11.74
C GLN A 38 -1.77 -4.88 -11.76
N PRO A 39 -2.41 -5.21 -12.91
CA PRO A 39 -3.01 -6.52 -13.09
C PRO A 39 -1.87 -7.51 -13.00
N LYS A 40 -1.94 -8.48 -12.08
CA LYS A 40 -0.83 -9.38 -11.80
C LYS A 40 -0.65 -10.44 -12.91
N ALA A 41 -0.29 -9.99 -14.10
CA ALA A 41 0.28 -10.86 -15.11
C ALA A 41 1.71 -11.24 -14.68
N ARG A 42 1.84 -12.43 -14.10
CA ARG A 42 3.03 -13.29 -13.96
C ARG A 42 4.39 -12.65 -14.29
N SER A 43 5.23 -12.47 -13.26
CA SER A 43 6.59 -13.06 -13.12
C SER A 43 7.57 -12.17 -12.35
N SER A 44 8.52 -12.84 -11.68
CA SER A 44 9.66 -12.36 -10.89
C SER A 44 9.36 -11.95 -9.43
N SER A 45 9.95 -12.73 -8.52
CA SER A 45 9.63 -12.82 -7.09
C SER A 45 10.52 -11.95 -6.18
N HIS A 46 11.25 -10.97 -6.70
CA HIS A 46 12.31 -10.34 -5.91
C HIS A 46 11.89 -9.08 -5.11
N GLY A 47 10.76 -8.45 -5.43
CA GLY A 47 10.25 -7.27 -4.69
C GLY A 47 9.18 -7.55 -3.63
N TRP A 48 8.59 -8.75 -3.64
CA TRP A 48 7.41 -9.07 -2.82
C TRP A 48 7.73 -9.66 -1.43
N SER A 49 8.97 -10.08 -1.17
CA SER A 49 9.35 -10.77 0.09
C SER A 49 9.41 -9.84 1.31
N VAL A 50 9.67 -8.55 1.11
CA VAL A 50 9.78 -7.58 2.22
C VAL A 50 8.41 -7.03 2.60
N VAL A 51 7.57 -6.76 1.60
CA VAL A 51 6.22 -6.20 1.78
C VAL A 51 5.24 -7.26 2.27
N SER A 52 5.40 -8.51 1.84
CA SER A 52 4.61 -9.63 2.36
C SER A 52 4.73 -9.74 3.88
N LYS A 53 5.88 -9.47 4.50
CA LYS A 53 6.00 -9.50 5.98
C LYS A 53 5.27 -8.35 6.69
N LEU A 54 5.08 -7.21 6.03
CA LEU A 54 4.34 -6.08 6.59
C LEU A 54 2.82 -6.37 6.60
N PHE A 55 2.32 -7.04 5.57
CA PHE A 55 0.91 -7.45 5.45
C PHE A 55 0.61 -8.88 5.99
N GLN A 56 1.62 -9.73 6.23
CA GLN A 56 1.47 -11.09 6.76
C GLN A 56 1.53 -11.18 8.30
N SER A 57 1.55 -10.06 9.02
CA SER A 57 1.46 -10.10 10.49
C SER A 57 0.14 -10.75 11.00
N LYS A 58 -0.83 -11.05 10.12
CA LYS A 58 -2.07 -11.73 10.51
C LYS A 58 -2.62 -12.83 9.59
N ARG A 59 -2.03 -13.18 8.44
CA ARG A 59 -2.59 -14.27 7.60
C ARG A 59 -1.53 -15.27 7.10
N VAL A 60 -1.82 -16.53 7.41
CA VAL A 60 -1.08 -17.76 7.12
C VAL A 60 -1.22 -18.16 5.65
N SER A 61 -0.11 -18.70 5.11
CA SER A 61 0.05 -19.48 3.88
C SER A 61 -0.14 -18.77 2.54
N CYS A 62 0.99 -18.56 1.85
CA CYS A 62 1.05 -18.25 0.42
C CYS A 62 1.26 -19.56 -0.34
N GLU A 63 0.15 -20.17 -0.75
CA GLU A 63 0.11 -21.09 -1.88
C GLU A 63 -0.62 -20.35 -3.01
N GLY A 64 -0.30 -20.62 -4.28
CA GLY A 64 -0.69 -19.82 -5.44
C GLY A 64 -2.20 -19.73 -5.70
N GLU A 65 -2.92 -19.01 -4.85
CA GLU A 65 -4.32 -18.68 -4.99
C GLU A 65 -4.47 -17.40 -5.81
N ALA A 66 -5.34 -17.45 -6.82
CA ALA A 66 -5.72 -16.28 -7.60
C ALA A 66 -6.21 -15.16 -6.67
N THR A 67 -5.80 -13.92 -6.97
CA THR A 67 -6.25 -12.76 -6.19
C THR A 67 -7.77 -12.62 -6.28
N GLU A 68 -8.41 -11.97 -5.29
CA GLU A 68 -9.87 -11.76 -5.30
C GLU A 68 -10.33 -11.10 -6.62
N LEU A 69 -9.53 -10.17 -7.14
CA LEU A 69 -9.75 -9.52 -8.43
C LEU A 69 -9.69 -10.49 -9.62
N GLU A 70 -8.70 -11.39 -9.67
CA GLU A 70 -8.57 -12.39 -10.74
C GLU A 70 -9.73 -13.40 -10.74
N LYS A 71 -10.24 -13.76 -9.55
CA LYS A 71 -11.42 -14.63 -9.42
C LYS A 71 -12.67 -13.93 -9.95
N ILE A 72 -12.88 -12.66 -9.58
CA ILE A 72 -14.00 -11.84 -10.06
C ILE A 72 -13.93 -11.67 -11.59
N ASP A 73 -12.75 -11.38 -12.15
CA ASP A 73 -12.57 -11.18 -13.59
C ASP A 73 -12.87 -12.45 -14.40
N ALA A 74 -12.43 -13.61 -13.90
CA ALA A 74 -12.75 -14.89 -14.51
C ALA A 74 -14.26 -15.18 -14.51
N GLU A 75 -14.96 -14.91 -13.41
CA GLU A 75 -16.41 -15.07 -13.32
C GLU A 75 -17.15 -14.07 -14.22
N LEU A 76 -16.68 -12.82 -14.32
CA LEU A 76 -17.23 -11.80 -15.21
C LEU A 76 -17.07 -12.18 -16.69
N LEU A 77 -15.93 -12.74 -17.08
CA LEU A 77 -15.68 -13.23 -18.43
C LEU A 77 -16.65 -14.36 -18.80
N VAL A 78 -16.86 -15.31 -17.89
CA VAL A 78 -17.83 -16.40 -18.07
C VAL A 78 -19.25 -15.85 -18.20
N LEU A 79 -19.63 -14.91 -17.34
CA LEU A 79 -20.94 -14.27 -17.35
C LEU A 79 -21.18 -13.50 -18.67
N LYS A 80 -20.19 -12.76 -19.15
CA LYS A 80 -20.23 -12.00 -20.41
C LYS A 80 -20.35 -12.89 -21.64
N SER A 81 -19.76 -14.09 -21.59
CA SER A 81 -19.77 -15.05 -22.70
C SER A 81 -21.03 -15.92 -22.75
N SER A 82 -21.77 -16.01 -21.64
CA SER A 82 -22.96 -16.86 -21.54
C SER A 82 -24.15 -16.24 -22.27
N LYS A 83 -24.93 -17.09 -22.96
CA LYS A 83 -26.14 -16.69 -23.69
C LYS A 83 -27.29 -16.29 -22.75
N ASP A 84 -27.28 -16.87 -21.55
CA ASP A 84 -28.23 -16.62 -20.48
C ASP A 84 -27.48 -16.18 -19.20
N ILE A 85 -28.09 -15.28 -18.43
CA ILE A 85 -27.52 -14.79 -17.16
C ILE A 85 -27.75 -15.87 -16.09
N ASN A 86 -26.67 -16.45 -15.56
CA ASN A 86 -26.75 -17.38 -14.44
C ASN A 86 -26.81 -16.60 -13.11
N PRO A 87 -27.93 -16.63 -12.37
CA PRO A 87 -28.08 -15.88 -11.12
C PRO A 87 -27.07 -16.30 -10.04
N VAL A 88 -26.59 -17.54 -10.07
CA VAL A 88 -25.56 -18.03 -9.13
C VAL A 88 -24.21 -17.36 -9.42
N GLN A 89 -23.85 -17.20 -10.69
CA GLN A 89 -22.60 -16.51 -11.08
C GLN A 89 -22.67 -15.03 -10.73
N VAL A 90 -23.82 -14.38 -10.97
CA VAL A 90 -24.04 -12.99 -10.56
C VAL A 90 -23.86 -12.84 -9.05
N GLN A 91 -24.41 -13.77 -8.26
CA GLN A 91 -24.27 -13.74 -6.81
C GLN A 91 -22.82 -13.93 -6.34
N ASN A 92 -22.02 -14.76 -7.02
CA ASN A 92 -20.61 -14.95 -6.71
C ASN A 92 -19.79 -13.70 -7.02
N VAL A 93 -20.01 -13.07 -8.18
CA VAL A 93 -19.40 -11.79 -8.56
C VAL A 93 -19.72 -10.72 -7.52
N LEU A 94 -20.99 -10.60 -7.10
CA LEU A 94 -21.41 -9.62 -6.09
C LEU A 94 -20.71 -9.85 -4.74
N LYS A 95 -20.60 -11.09 -4.28
CA LYS A 95 -19.86 -11.42 -3.04
C LYS A 95 -18.38 -11.10 -3.16
N GLY A 96 -17.78 -11.38 -4.32
CA GLY A 96 -16.39 -11.01 -4.58
C GLY A 96 -16.19 -9.49 -4.56
N LEU A 97 -17.11 -8.73 -5.16
CA LEU A 97 -17.07 -7.26 -5.14
C LEU A 97 -17.23 -6.69 -3.73
N GLU A 98 -18.09 -7.26 -2.89
CA GLU A 98 -18.26 -6.85 -1.49
C GLU A 98 -16.99 -7.12 -0.65
N ALA A 99 -16.34 -8.26 -0.87
CA ALA A 99 -15.05 -8.57 -0.24
C ALA A 99 -13.93 -7.62 -0.72
N LEU A 100 -13.90 -7.31 -2.01
CA LEU A 100 -12.96 -6.35 -2.59
C LEU A 100 -13.17 -4.93 -2.05
N GLU A 101 -14.42 -4.48 -1.93
CA GLU A 101 -14.78 -3.19 -1.34
C GLU A 101 -14.30 -3.10 0.11
N SER A 102 -14.53 -4.15 0.91
CA SER A 102 -14.05 -4.24 2.29
C SER A 102 -12.52 -4.14 2.38
N SER A 103 -11.81 -4.83 1.47
CA SER A 103 -10.33 -4.79 1.41
C SER A 103 -9.80 -3.41 0.99
N ILE A 104 -10.47 -2.73 0.06
CA ILE A 104 -10.14 -1.35 -0.33
C ILE A 104 -10.31 -0.40 0.85
N GLN A 105 -11.43 -0.52 1.57
CA GLN A 105 -11.70 0.32 2.74
C GLN A 105 -10.63 0.14 3.83
N GLU A 106 -10.24 -1.10 4.15
CA GLU A 106 -9.16 -1.38 5.12
C GLU A 106 -7.84 -0.70 4.68
N ALA A 107 -7.49 -0.81 3.40
CA ALA A 107 -6.29 -0.16 2.85
C ALA A 107 -6.35 1.37 2.91
N GLU A 108 -7.51 1.98 2.64
CA GLU A 108 -7.73 3.42 2.75
C GLU A 108 -7.56 3.91 4.19
N GLU A 109 -8.11 3.19 5.17
CA GLU A 109 -7.98 3.51 6.61
C GLU A 109 -6.51 3.47 7.07
N GLU A 110 -5.76 2.44 6.66
CA GLU A 110 -4.33 2.32 6.94
C GLU A 110 -3.54 3.47 6.30
N LEU A 111 -3.80 3.78 5.03
CA LEU A 111 -3.16 4.84 4.28
C LEU A 111 -3.40 6.22 4.92
N GLU A 112 -4.64 6.49 5.35
CA GLU A 112 -5.00 7.70 6.07
C GLU A 112 -4.22 7.81 7.39
N GLY A 113 -4.03 6.68 8.08
CA GLY A 113 -3.17 6.56 9.25
C GLY A 113 -1.71 6.97 9.00
N VAL A 114 -1.13 6.50 7.89
CA VAL A 114 0.23 6.87 7.47
C VAL A 114 0.30 8.35 7.11
N TYR A 115 -0.63 8.86 6.30
CA TYR A 115 -0.68 10.26 5.91
C TYR A 115 -0.71 11.20 7.11
N ARG A 116 -1.58 10.93 8.10
CA ARG A 116 -1.66 11.72 9.34
C ARG A 116 -0.33 11.73 10.11
N LYS A 117 0.37 10.59 10.18
CA LYS A 117 1.67 10.51 10.86
C LYS A 117 2.72 11.36 10.13
N LEU A 118 2.76 11.31 8.81
CA LEU A 118 3.68 12.13 8.01
C LEU A 118 3.44 13.63 8.22
N VAL A 119 2.18 14.07 8.18
CA VAL A 119 1.82 15.46 8.45
C VAL A 119 2.27 15.89 9.85
N LYS A 120 2.02 15.09 10.89
CA LYS A 120 2.45 15.37 12.26
C LYS A 120 3.98 15.47 12.38
N THR A 121 4.71 14.55 11.76
CA THR A 121 6.18 14.57 11.73
C THR A 121 6.70 15.85 11.09
N ARG A 122 6.14 16.24 9.93
CA ARG A 122 6.50 17.49 9.24
C ARG A 122 6.27 18.71 10.15
N VAL A 123 5.09 18.81 10.78
CA VAL A 123 4.77 19.91 11.69
C VAL A 123 5.72 19.94 12.88
N SER A 124 6.01 18.79 13.50
CA SER A 124 6.95 18.71 14.62
C SER A 124 8.33 19.23 14.25
N ILE A 125 8.84 18.85 13.07
CA ILE A 125 10.16 19.29 12.61
C ILE A 125 10.16 20.80 12.34
N LEU A 126 9.16 21.32 11.62
CA LEU A 126 9.05 22.75 11.36
C LEU A 126 9.00 23.57 12.66
N ASN A 127 8.26 23.08 13.65
CA ASN A 127 8.18 23.73 14.96
C ASN A 127 9.52 23.72 15.70
N THR A 128 10.29 22.62 15.64
CA THR A 128 11.64 22.55 16.23
C THR A 128 12.64 23.47 15.52
N LEU A 129 12.51 23.67 14.20
CA LEU A 129 13.39 24.57 13.44
C LEU A 129 13.05 26.05 13.60
N SER A 130 11.81 26.36 13.98
CA SER A 130 11.35 27.73 14.20
C SER A 130 11.70 28.27 15.59
N HIS A 131 12.31 27.46 16.46
CA HIS A 131 12.56 27.75 17.88
C HIS A 131 14.05 27.70 18.22
#